data_AF-A0A1I8GKR1-F1
#
_entry.id   AF-A0A1I8GKR1-F1
#
_cell.length_a   1.000
_cell.length_b   1.000
_cell.length_c   1.000
_cell.angle_alpha   90.00
_cell.angle_beta   90.00
_cell.angle_gamma   90.00
#
_symmetry.space_group_name_H-M   'P 1'
#
loop_
_entity.id
_entity.type
_entity.pdbx_description
1 polymer ?
#
loop_
_entity_poly.entity_id
_entity_poly.type
_entity_poly.pdbx_seq_one_letter_code
_entity_poly.pdbx_strand_id
1 'polypeptide(L)'
;MNADFDETTLFLTNKNGFPIDDGTWSNMWKFAEYQQPKAKEKIRSIRATPANDLAEPKIPVPPLTFPIGSTTSSKILAVQKYFAELHLMEDAKQMIKESLPIKCLEAVVLGIYLTNKIEDLTRFAIGFKSVFNGHVHRHVVLGLYSKGMFGALGISRRDDLMYKPLTFKQTLTELIMEYKAAYQRHWHKLKQVKIGMAIGKNPHSFEPLPWKGLTVFPSSQPFEEMRSELEKFSKLVRHGASFSHQQQAAARRERLPRSASLPALSQPASPQRSAQEPAQHRGRQQQQQQQQSATPQKSLLMRKKSGYLLRI
;
A
#
# COMPACT_ATOMS: atom_id res chain seq x y z
N MET A 1 -6.11 -13.82 -33.46
CA MET A 1 -7.23 -13.06 -32.85
C MET A 1 -6.89 -11.59 -32.98
N ASN A 2 -7.82 -10.78 -33.52
CA ASN A 2 -7.68 -9.33 -33.46
C ASN A 2 -7.99 -8.88 -32.03
N ALA A 3 -7.22 -7.93 -31.52
CA ALA A 3 -7.53 -7.29 -30.25
C ALA A 3 -8.46 -6.13 -30.57
N ASP A 4 -9.76 -6.37 -30.46
CA ASP A 4 -10.76 -5.31 -30.53
C ASP A 4 -10.65 -4.49 -29.24
N PHE A 5 -9.87 -3.40 -29.30
CA PHE A 5 -9.79 -2.43 -28.22
C PHE A 5 -11.09 -1.62 -28.22
N ASP A 6 -11.93 -1.86 -27.22
CA ASP A 6 -13.13 -1.07 -26.98
C ASP A 6 -12.80 0.25 -26.25
N GLU A 7 -13.80 1.12 -26.09
CA GLU A 7 -13.65 2.35 -25.29
C GLU A 7 -13.41 2.08 -23.79
N THR A 8 -13.63 0.85 -23.30
CA THR A 8 -13.41 0.49 -21.90
C THR A 8 -11.96 0.06 -21.60
N THR A 9 -11.19 -0.30 -22.63
CA THR A 9 -9.78 -0.71 -22.52
C THR A 9 -8.86 0.50 -22.29
N LEU A 10 -8.81 0.98 -21.05
CA LEU A 10 -8.01 2.15 -20.64
C LEU A 10 -6.51 1.87 -20.43
N PHE A 11 -6.09 0.61 -20.27
CA PHE A 11 -4.70 0.21 -20.06
C PHE A 11 -4.50 -1.27 -20.33
N LEU A 12 -3.29 -1.65 -20.78
CA LEU A 12 -2.86 -3.04 -20.86
C LEU A 12 -2.17 -3.45 -19.55
N THR A 13 -1.85 -4.73 -19.39
CA THR A 13 -1.15 -5.25 -18.20
C THR A 13 -0.38 -6.50 -18.59
N ASN A 14 0.92 -6.53 -18.30
CA ASN A 14 1.74 -7.70 -18.54
C ASN A 14 1.42 -8.77 -17.49
N LYS A 15 1.17 -10.00 -17.94
CA LYS A 15 0.91 -11.17 -17.08
C LYS A 15 1.99 -12.24 -17.19
N ASN A 16 2.86 -12.14 -18.19
CA ASN A 16 3.80 -13.20 -18.59
C ASN A 16 5.24 -12.90 -18.17
N GLY A 17 5.51 -11.68 -17.68
CA GLY A 17 6.82 -11.30 -17.13
C GLY A 17 7.77 -10.75 -18.19
N PHE A 18 9.07 -10.98 -18.01
CA PHE A 18 10.11 -10.51 -18.91
C PHE A 18 10.98 -11.69 -19.39
N PRO A 19 11.40 -11.73 -20.67
CA PRO A 19 11.01 -10.81 -21.75
C PRO A 19 9.50 -10.86 -22.06
N ILE A 20 8.98 -9.78 -22.66
CA ILE A 20 7.56 -9.68 -23.02
C ILE A 20 7.29 -10.66 -24.17
N ASP A 21 6.22 -11.45 -24.08
CA ASP A 21 5.83 -12.38 -25.15
C ASP A 21 5.32 -11.66 -26.41
N ASP A 22 5.46 -12.30 -27.58
CA ASP A 22 5.05 -11.73 -28.88
C ASP A 22 3.59 -11.29 -28.94
N GLY A 23 2.70 -11.97 -28.22
CA GLY A 23 1.27 -11.62 -28.15
C GLY A 23 1.05 -10.31 -27.41
N THR A 24 1.61 -10.19 -26.20
CA THR A 24 1.58 -8.96 -25.39
C THR A 24 2.29 -7.81 -26.10
N TRP A 25 3.47 -8.07 -26.70
CA TRP A 25 4.25 -7.10 -27.45
C TRP A 25 3.52 -6.58 -28.69
N SER A 26 2.92 -7.47 -29.49
CA SER A 26 2.12 -7.09 -30.66
C SER A 26 0.88 -6.28 -30.27
N ASN A 27 0.19 -6.66 -29.18
CA ASN A 27 -0.97 -5.92 -28.68
C ASN A 27 -0.60 -4.53 -28.12
N MET A 28 0.55 -4.39 -27.48
CA MET A 28 1.09 -3.11 -27.01
C MET A 28 1.25 -2.11 -28.18
N TRP A 29 1.88 -2.52 -29.29
CA TRP A 29 2.04 -1.67 -30.47
C TRP A 29 0.70 -1.27 -31.10
N LYS A 30 -0.24 -2.22 -31.24
CA LYS A 30 -1.57 -1.92 -31.78
C LYS A 30 -2.36 -0.95 -30.87
N PHE A 31 -2.23 -1.10 -29.55
CA PHE A 31 -2.86 -0.22 -28.58
C PHE A 31 -2.27 1.20 -28.62
N ALA A 32 -0.96 1.33 -28.78
CA ALA A 32 -0.31 2.64 -28.98
C ALA A 32 -0.83 3.34 -30.26
N GLU A 33 -0.93 2.61 -31.38
CA GLU A 33 -1.52 3.14 -32.62
C GLU A 33 -3.00 3.56 -32.46
N TYR A 34 -3.77 2.82 -31.66
CA TYR A 34 -5.17 3.16 -31.34
C TYR A 34 -5.29 4.42 -30.48
N GLN A 35 -4.49 4.51 -29.41
CA GLN A 35 -4.47 5.65 -28.48
C GLN A 35 -3.90 6.94 -29.08
N GLN A 36 -3.03 6.84 -30.09
CA GLN A 36 -2.40 7.99 -30.74
C GLN A 36 -2.54 7.93 -32.28
N PRO A 37 -3.74 8.14 -32.85
CA PRO A 37 -3.98 8.02 -34.28
C PRO A 37 -3.08 8.95 -35.14
N LYS A 38 -2.74 10.13 -34.61
CA LYS A 38 -1.87 11.13 -35.25
C LYS A 38 -0.38 10.75 -35.25
N ALA A 39 0.04 9.78 -34.44
CA ALA A 39 1.43 9.36 -34.30
C ALA A 39 1.71 7.96 -34.87
N LYS A 40 0.74 7.32 -35.54
CA LYS A 40 0.86 5.95 -36.08
C LYS A 40 2.11 5.71 -36.90
N GLU A 41 2.48 6.65 -37.77
CA GLU A 41 3.68 6.53 -38.61
C GLU A 41 4.97 6.53 -37.78
N LYS A 42 5.08 7.42 -36.77
CA LYS A 42 6.20 7.44 -35.82
C LYS A 42 6.26 6.17 -34.97
N ILE A 43 5.11 5.67 -34.52
CA ILE A 43 5.00 4.42 -33.75
C ILE A 43 5.49 3.23 -34.59
N ARG A 44 5.11 3.18 -35.88
CA ARG A 44 5.57 2.15 -36.82
C ARG A 44 7.04 2.28 -37.17
N SER A 45 7.56 3.50 -37.37
CA SER A 45 8.98 3.70 -37.67
C SER A 45 9.85 3.22 -36.51
N ILE A 46 9.54 3.60 -35.26
CA ILE A 46 10.22 3.12 -34.05
C ILE A 46 10.22 1.59 -33.95
N ARG A 47 9.09 0.95 -34.27
CA ARG A 47 8.97 -0.51 -34.25
C ARG A 47 9.84 -1.17 -35.32
N ALA A 48 9.98 -0.55 -36.49
CA ALA A 48 10.82 -1.02 -37.59
C ALA A 48 12.31 -0.71 -37.40
N THR A 49 12.67 0.31 -36.62
CA THR A 49 14.07 0.64 -36.32
C THR A 49 14.75 -0.51 -35.57
N PRO A 50 15.93 -0.99 -36.00
CA PRO A 50 16.76 -1.93 -35.24
C PRO A 50 17.04 -1.44 -33.81
N ALA A 51 17.34 -2.35 -32.89
CA ALA A 51 17.62 -1.98 -31.50
C ALA A 51 18.86 -1.07 -31.38
N ASN A 52 19.90 -1.37 -32.16
CA ASN A 52 21.20 -0.66 -32.13
C ASN A 52 21.12 0.79 -32.65
N ASP A 53 20.12 1.11 -33.47
CA ASP A 53 19.97 2.44 -34.10
C ASP A 53 19.12 3.40 -33.24
N LEU A 54 18.73 2.98 -32.03
CA LEU A 54 17.95 3.77 -31.10
C LEU A 54 18.80 4.17 -29.90
N ALA A 55 18.60 5.41 -29.44
CA ALA A 55 19.27 5.91 -28.25
C ALA A 55 18.95 5.02 -27.04
N GLU A 56 19.97 4.45 -26.40
CA GLU A 56 19.81 3.70 -25.17
C GLU A 56 19.21 4.62 -24.07
N PRO A 57 18.12 4.20 -23.41
CA PRO A 57 17.51 5.01 -22.37
C PRO A 57 18.44 5.08 -21.15
N LYS A 58 18.77 6.30 -20.71
CA LYS A 58 19.56 6.50 -19.49
C LYS A 58 18.83 5.89 -18.29
N ILE A 59 19.36 4.79 -17.76
CA ILE A 59 18.83 4.13 -16.56
C ILE A 59 19.19 4.98 -15.33
N PRO A 60 18.22 5.55 -14.60
CA PRO A 60 18.51 6.30 -13.38
C PRO A 60 18.96 5.35 -12.26
N VAL A 61 19.88 5.79 -11.40
CA VAL A 61 20.42 4.96 -10.32
C VAL A 61 19.55 5.10 -9.05
N PRO A 62 19.02 4.00 -8.48
CA PRO A 62 18.16 4.07 -7.30
C PRO A 62 18.93 4.50 -6.04
N PRO A 63 18.36 5.37 -5.18
CA PRO A 63 18.97 5.76 -3.92
C PRO A 63 18.84 4.65 -2.86
N LEU A 64 19.71 3.63 -2.95
CA LEU A 64 19.72 2.45 -2.05
C LEU A 64 20.45 2.67 -0.72
N THR A 65 21.25 3.73 -0.65
CA THR A 65 21.98 4.22 0.53
C THR A 65 21.80 5.73 0.63
N PHE A 66 21.94 6.28 1.83
CA PHE A 66 21.83 7.70 2.10
C PHE A 66 23.05 8.17 2.88
N PRO A 67 23.58 9.38 2.64
CA PRO A 67 24.72 9.91 3.39
C PRO A 67 24.47 9.92 4.90
N ILE A 68 25.52 9.68 5.69
CA ILE A 68 25.46 9.76 7.16
C ILE A 68 25.04 11.20 7.55
N GLY A 69 24.18 11.32 8.56
CA GLY A 69 23.62 12.62 8.99
C GLY A 69 22.51 13.20 8.10
N SER A 70 22.22 12.62 6.93
CA SER A 70 21.13 13.13 6.07
C SER A 70 19.76 13.07 6.74
N THR A 71 18.98 14.16 6.62
CA THR A 71 17.65 14.26 7.22
C THR A 71 16.64 13.35 6.52
N THR A 72 15.61 12.92 7.24
CA THR A 72 14.50 12.11 6.70
C THR A 72 13.85 12.77 5.49
N SER A 73 13.60 14.08 5.55
CA SER A 73 13.09 14.87 4.42
C SER A 73 14.03 14.86 3.20
N SER A 74 15.35 14.95 3.41
CA SER A 74 16.34 14.85 2.32
C SER A 74 16.36 13.47 1.66
N LYS A 75 16.25 12.39 2.46
CA LYS A 75 16.17 11.01 1.97
C LYS A 75 14.91 10.77 1.12
N ILE A 76 13.77 11.25 1.62
CA ILE A 76 12.48 11.22 0.91
C ILE A 76 12.56 12.02 -0.39
N LEU A 77 13.15 13.21 -0.38
CA LEU A 77 13.32 14.02 -1.58
C LEU A 77 14.22 13.33 -2.63
N ALA A 78 15.25 12.59 -2.21
CA ALA A 78 16.07 11.78 -3.12
C ALA A 78 15.24 10.66 -3.78
N VAL A 79 14.38 9.98 -3.03
CA VAL A 79 13.42 8.99 -3.59
C VAL A 79 12.44 9.65 -4.57
N GLN A 80 11.93 10.85 -4.25
CA GLN A 80 11.03 11.57 -5.17
C GLN A 80 11.75 12.06 -6.44
N LYS A 81 13.01 12.48 -6.34
CA LYS A 81 13.82 12.83 -7.52
C LYS A 81 14.03 11.62 -8.43
N TYR A 82 14.35 10.46 -7.84
CA TYR A 82 14.42 9.20 -8.59
C TYR A 82 13.07 8.85 -9.26
N PHE A 83 11.93 9.08 -8.60
CA PHE A 83 10.61 8.96 -9.23
C PHE A 83 10.38 9.94 -10.37
N ALA A 84 10.84 11.19 -10.24
CA ALA A 84 10.75 12.18 -11.31
C ALA A 84 11.64 11.80 -12.51
N GLU A 85 12.84 11.26 -12.29
CA GLU A 85 13.69 10.71 -13.36
C GLU A 85 12.99 9.52 -14.07
N LEU A 86 12.38 8.62 -13.30
CA LEU A 86 11.58 7.51 -13.84
C LEU A 86 10.31 7.96 -14.59
N HIS A 87 9.71 9.10 -14.21
CA HIS A 87 8.53 9.67 -14.87
C HIS A 87 8.88 10.54 -16.10
N LEU A 88 10.03 11.23 -16.08
CA LEU A 88 10.61 11.81 -17.30
C LEU A 88 10.97 10.72 -18.31
N MET A 89 11.39 9.54 -17.82
CA MET A 89 11.47 8.36 -18.68
C MET A 89 10.10 7.86 -19.12
N GLU A 90 8.99 8.07 -18.40
CA GLU A 90 7.62 7.75 -18.89
C GLU A 90 7.21 8.68 -20.05
N ASP A 91 7.45 10.00 -19.94
CA ASP A 91 7.21 10.95 -21.03
C ASP A 91 8.09 10.65 -22.26
N ALA A 92 9.37 10.31 -22.04
CA ALA A 92 10.28 9.90 -23.12
C ALA A 92 9.94 8.50 -23.69
N LYS A 93 9.48 7.55 -22.87
CA LYS A 93 9.02 6.21 -23.30
C LYS A 93 7.74 6.30 -24.11
N GLN A 94 6.83 7.21 -23.78
CA GLN A 94 5.66 7.51 -24.62
C GLN A 94 6.05 7.97 -26.04
N MET A 95 7.30 8.44 -26.23
CA MET A 95 7.85 8.78 -27.54
C MET A 95 8.71 7.70 -28.20
N ILE A 96 9.15 6.64 -27.48
CA ILE A 96 10.12 5.65 -27.97
C ILE A 96 9.61 4.21 -27.75
N LYS A 97 10.28 3.33 -26.96
CA LYS A 97 10.17 1.86 -27.15
C LYS A 97 9.97 1.01 -25.89
N GLU A 98 10.80 1.19 -24.86
CA GLU A 98 10.89 0.24 -23.74
C GLU A 98 9.79 0.44 -22.67
N SER A 99 8.64 -0.18 -22.91
CA SER A 99 7.61 -0.46 -21.91
C SER A 99 8.22 -1.16 -20.68
N LEU A 100 8.15 -0.62 -19.46
CA LEU A 100 6.92 -0.16 -18.81
C LEU A 100 7.02 1.25 -18.16
N PRO A 101 5.90 1.98 -18.07
CA PRO A 101 5.74 3.17 -17.21
C PRO A 101 5.39 2.78 -15.76
N ILE A 102 5.85 3.58 -14.78
CA ILE A 102 5.57 3.35 -13.35
C ILE A 102 4.32 4.14 -12.96
N LYS A 103 3.17 3.47 -12.95
CA LYS A 103 1.89 4.09 -12.59
C LYS A 103 1.86 4.28 -11.07
N CYS A 104 0.94 5.12 -10.60
CA CYS A 104 0.81 5.51 -9.18
C CYS A 104 0.92 4.34 -8.16
N LEU A 105 0.41 3.15 -8.47
CA LEU A 105 0.51 1.97 -7.61
C LEU A 105 1.93 1.37 -7.55
N GLU A 106 2.63 1.32 -8.69
CA GLU A 106 4.01 0.82 -8.74
C GLU A 106 4.97 1.77 -8.03
N ALA A 107 4.73 3.09 -8.14
CA ALA A 107 5.44 4.11 -7.36
C ALA A 107 5.25 3.93 -5.84
N VAL A 108 4.06 3.52 -5.38
CA VAL A 108 3.80 3.19 -3.97
C VAL A 108 4.63 1.98 -3.52
N VAL A 109 4.65 0.90 -4.30
CA VAL A 109 5.41 -0.32 -3.98
C VAL A 109 6.92 -0.04 -3.96
N LEU A 110 7.43 0.64 -4.98
CA LEU A 110 8.85 1.05 -5.06
C LEU A 110 9.23 2.02 -3.94
N GLY A 111 8.32 2.92 -3.57
CA GLY A 111 8.52 3.88 -2.48
C GLY A 111 8.66 3.20 -1.13
N ILE A 112 7.88 2.14 -0.86
CA ILE A 112 8.04 1.30 0.33
C ILE A 112 9.41 0.63 0.33
N TYR A 113 9.83 0.04 -0.80
CA TYR A 113 11.14 -0.61 -0.89
C TYR A 113 12.30 0.35 -0.60
N LEU A 114 12.35 1.49 -1.30
CA LEU A 114 13.44 2.48 -1.18
C LEU A 114 13.48 3.17 0.19
N THR A 115 12.34 3.26 0.89
CA THR A 115 12.26 3.90 2.21
C THR A 115 12.37 2.94 3.40
N ASN A 116 12.51 1.62 3.18
CA ASN A 116 12.58 0.63 4.27
C ASN A 116 13.71 0.90 5.28
N LYS A 117 14.83 1.47 4.83
CA LYS A 117 16.00 1.79 5.67
C LYS A 117 15.86 3.13 6.44
N ILE A 118 14.71 3.79 6.40
CA ILE A 118 14.46 5.05 7.10
C ILE A 118 13.71 4.76 8.40
N GLU A 119 14.43 4.71 9.51
CA GLU A 119 13.90 4.20 10.79
C GLU A 119 12.79 5.07 11.40
N ASP A 120 12.87 6.39 11.29
CA ASP A 120 11.91 7.32 11.88
C ASP A 120 10.72 7.63 10.94
N LEU A 121 10.50 6.79 9.92
CA LEU A 121 9.47 6.95 8.92
C LEU A 121 8.39 5.87 9.05
N THR A 122 7.16 6.32 9.31
CA THR A 122 5.95 5.51 9.18
C THR A 122 5.33 5.77 7.81
N ARG A 123 4.77 4.72 7.19
CA ARG A 123 4.30 4.73 5.80
C ARG A 123 2.95 4.04 5.73
N PHE A 124 2.05 4.56 4.91
CA PHE A 124 0.69 4.06 4.75
C PHE A 124 0.19 4.49 3.37
N ALA A 125 -0.60 3.66 2.69
CA ALA A 125 -1.11 4.01 1.36
C ALA A 125 -2.33 4.95 1.47
N ILE A 126 -2.39 5.98 0.62
CA ILE A 126 -3.54 6.88 0.52
C ILE A 126 -4.13 6.74 -0.89
N GLY A 127 -5.29 6.08 -0.99
CA GLY A 127 -6.04 5.92 -2.23
C GLY A 127 -7.14 6.98 -2.39
N PHE A 128 -7.24 7.57 -3.56
CA PHE A 128 -8.24 8.58 -3.91
C PHE A 128 -9.22 8.04 -4.95
N LYS A 129 -10.50 8.35 -4.81
CA LYS A 129 -11.54 8.16 -5.83
C LYS A 129 -12.16 9.53 -6.15
N SER A 130 -11.96 10.00 -7.36
CA SER A 130 -12.52 11.27 -7.85
C SER A 130 -13.41 11.05 -9.07
N VAL A 131 -14.19 12.07 -9.43
CA VAL A 131 -15.05 12.08 -10.62
C VAL A 131 -14.77 13.33 -11.44
N PHE A 132 -14.62 13.17 -12.75
CA PHE A 132 -14.47 14.24 -13.74
C PHE A 132 -15.24 13.82 -15.00
N ASN A 133 -16.05 14.72 -15.58
CA ASN A 133 -16.93 14.46 -16.73
C ASN A 133 -17.71 13.13 -16.64
N GLY A 134 -18.25 12.80 -15.45
CA GLY A 134 -18.97 11.54 -15.19
C GLY A 134 -18.08 10.31 -14.95
N HIS A 135 -16.82 10.31 -15.42
CA HIS A 135 -15.90 9.19 -15.27
C HIS A 135 -15.27 9.12 -13.87
N VAL A 136 -15.10 7.90 -13.35
CA VAL A 136 -14.49 7.63 -12.04
C VAL A 136 -12.99 7.39 -12.19
N HIS A 137 -12.18 8.28 -11.64
CA HIS A 137 -10.73 8.14 -11.59
C HIS A 137 -10.28 7.60 -10.23
N ARG A 138 -9.21 6.80 -10.25
CA ARG A 138 -8.56 6.24 -9.06
C ARG A 138 -7.07 6.58 -9.13
N HIS A 139 -6.53 7.03 -8.00
CA HIS A 139 -5.13 7.41 -7.84
C HIS A 139 -4.65 6.95 -6.46
N VAL A 140 -3.35 6.82 -6.27
CA VAL A 140 -2.77 6.42 -4.98
C VAL A 140 -1.39 7.06 -4.77
N VAL A 141 -1.10 7.42 -3.52
CA VAL A 141 0.22 7.90 -3.07
C VAL A 141 0.63 7.17 -1.81
N LEU A 142 1.93 7.18 -1.51
CA LEU A 142 2.49 6.67 -0.27
C LEU A 142 2.50 7.81 0.75
N GLY A 143 1.50 7.82 1.63
CA GLY A 143 1.46 8.71 2.78
C GLY A 143 2.60 8.41 3.75
N LEU A 144 3.21 9.47 4.26
CA LEU A 144 4.38 9.45 5.12
C LEU A 144 4.09 10.18 6.43
N TYR A 145 4.69 9.68 7.51
CA TYR A 145 4.74 10.35 8.80
C TYR A 145 6.13 10.20 9.43
N SER A 146 6.73 11.30 9.84
CA SER A 146 7.96 11.31 10.63
C SER A 146 8.00 12.53 11.55
N LYS A 147 8.44 12.34 12.80
CA LYS A 147 8.66 13.42 13.79
C LYS A 147 7.52 14.46 13.90
N GLY A 148 6.27 13.98 13.91
CA GLY A 148 5.08 14.85 14.05
C GLY A 148 4.60 15.51 12.75
N MET A 149 5.27 15.29 11.63
CA MET A 149 4.96 15.85 10.32
C MET A 149 4.47 14.76 9.36
N PHE A 150 3.47 15.11 8.56
CA PHE A 150 2.93 14.31 7.46
C PHE A 150 3.41 14.84 6.11
N GLY A 151 3.41 13.95 5.12
CA GLY A 151 3.75 14.23 3.72
C GLY A 151 3.40 13.03 2.85
N ALA A 152 3.86 13.01 1.60
CA ALA A 152 3.60 11.92 0.67
C ALA A 152 4.66 11.79 -0.44
N LEU A 153 4.85 10.55 -0.92
CA LEU A 153 5.62 10.18 -2.10
C LEU A 153 4.69 9.58 -3.17
N GLY A 154 5.03 9.76 -4.44
CA GLY A 154 4.33 9.08 -5.53
C GLY A 154 4.67 9.62 -6.91
N ILE A 155 3.95 9.10 -7.92
CA ILE A 155 3.98 9.57 -9.31
C ILE A 155 2.54 9.88 -9.74
N SER A 156 2.38 10.97 -10.48
CA SER A 156 1.12 11.46 -11.02
C SER A 156 1.41 12.32 -12.24
N ARG A 157 0.54 12.27 -13.25
CA ARG A 157 0.54 13.15 -14.45
C ARG A 157 0.28 14.64 -14.14
N ARG A 158 0.28 15.01 -12.85
CA ARG A 158 -0.03 16.31 -12.26
C ARG A 158 0.80 16.43 -10.98
N ASP A 159 1.69 17.41 -10.95
CA ASP A 159 2.75 17.53 -9.94
C ASP A 159 2.20 17.72 -8.52
N ASP A 160 1.11 18.46 -8.42
CA ASP A 160 0.38 18.74 -7.18
C ASP A 160 -0.47 17.56 -6.67
N LEU A 161 -0.57 16.48 -7.44
CA LEU A 161 -1.23 15.22 -7.05
C LEU A 161 -0.22 14.08 -6.77
N MET A 162 1.08 14.33 -6.77
CA MET A 162 2.11 13.37 -6.34
C MET A 162 2.78 13.75 -5.01
N TYR A 163 3.96 14.36 -5.06
CA TYR A 163 4.78 14.66 -3.89
C TYR A 163 4.14 15.70 -2.98
N LYS A 164 4.25 15.49 -1.66
CA LYS A 164 3.96 16.50 -0.65
C LYS A 164 5.08 16.46 0.40
N PRO A 165 5.78 17.57 0.67
CA PRO A 165 6.90 17.56 1.62
C PRO A 165 6.44 17.24 3.04
N LEU A 166 7.35 16.73 3.87
CA LEU A 166 7.10 16.48 5.31
C LEU A 166 6.99 17.81 6.07
N THR A 167 5.85 18.47 5.96
CA THR A 167 5.60 19.81 6.53
C THR A 167 4.24 19.94 7.20
N PHE A 168 3.27 19.07 6.87
CA PHE A 168 1.89 19.13 7.38
C PHE A 168 1.88 18.68 8.85
N LYS A 169 1.47 19.56 9.77
CA LYS A 169 1.77 19.38 11.19
C LYS A 169 0.65 18.62 11.90
N GLN A 170 1.04 17.64 12.72
CA GLN A 170 0.21 16.95 13.71
C GLN A 170 -0.97 16.11 13.17
N THR A 171 -1.63 16.47 12.07
CA THR A 171 -2.84 15.82 11.56
C THR A 171 -2.77 15.55 10.07
N LEU A 172 -3.45 14.48 9.63
CA LEU A 172 -3.68 14.18 8.22
C LEU A 172 -4.62 15.18 7.54
N THR A 173 -5.39 15.97 8.30
CA THR A 173 -6.41 16.89 7.78
C THR A 173 -5.83 17.88 6.77
N GLU A 174 -4.71 18.52 7.10
CA GLU A 174 -4.05 19.49 6.20
C GLU A 174 -3.61 18.81 4.89
N LEU A 175 -2.97 17.64 4.97
CA LEU A 175 -2.49 16.89 3.80
C LEU A 175 -3.66 16.42 2.90
N ILE A 176 -4.75 15.91 3.48
CA ILE A 176 -5.92 15.47 2.72
C ILE A 176 -6.66 16.66 2.08
N MET A 177 -6.73 17.80 2.77
CA MET A 177 -7.34 19.02 2.22
C MET A 177 -6.49 19.63 1.10
N GLU A 178 -5.16 19.56 1.18
CA GLU A 178 -4.25 19.95 0.09
C GLU A 178 -4.47 19.07 -1.16
N TYR A 179 -4.61 17.75 -1.01
CA TYR A 179 -5.00 16.89 -2.15
C TYR A 179 -6.42 17.21 -2.66
N LYS A 180 -7.38 17.51 -1.79
CA LYS A 180 -8.74 17.92 -2.21
C LYS A 180 -8.69 19.17 -3.08
N ALA A 181 -7.93 20.19 -2.66
CA ALA A 181 -7.73 21.42 -3.41
C ALA A 181 -7.02 21.17 -4.75
N ALA A 182 -6.01 20.30 -4.77
CA ALA A 182 -5.34 19.86 -6.01
C ALA A 182 -6.32 19.21 -7.00
N TYR A 183 -7.16 18.26 -6.56
CA TYR A 183 -8.20 17.70 -7.44
C TYR A 183 -9.18 18.76 -7.95
N GLN A 184 -9.61 19.69 -7.10
CA GLN A 184 -10.52 20.77 -7.51
C GLN A 184 -9.88 21.69 -8.56
N ARG A 185 -8.58 21.98 -8.46
CA ARG A 185 -7.81 22.75 -9.46
C ARG A 185 -7.71 22.04 -10.82
N HIS A 186 -7.88 20.71 -10.86
CA HIS A 186 -8.01 19.92 -12.09
C HIS A 186 -9.47 19.50 -12.40
N TRP A 187 -10.46 20.24 -11.90
CA TRP A 187 -11.91 20.01 -12.10
C TRP A 187 -12.45 18.65 -11.61
N HIS A 188 -11.67 17.89 -10.84
CA HIS A 188 -12.08 16.62 -10.26
C HIS A 188 -12.84 16.84 -8.93
N LYS A 189 -14.03 16.25 -8.78
CA LYS A 189 -14.73 16.15 -7.49
C LYS A 189 -14.20 14.94 -6.71
N LEU A 190 -13.40 15.17 -5.66
CA LEU A 190 -12.87 14.11 -4.80
C LEU A 190 -13.98 13.50 -3.93
N LYS A 191 -14.44 12.30 -4.29
CA LYS A 191 -15.59 11.63 -3.64
C LYS A 191 -15.20 10.85 -2.39
N GLN A 192 -14.06 10.16 -2.39
CA GLN A 192 -13.64 9.28 -1.30
C GLN A 192 -12.12 9.24 -1.20
N VAL A 193 -11.62 9.17 0.04
CA VAL A 193 -10.21 8.91 0.36
C VAL A 193 -10.15 7.68 1.27
N LYS A 194 -9.28 6.73 0.95
CA LYS A 194 -9.00 5.52 1.73
C LYS A 194 -7.57 5.57 2.22
N ILE A 195 -7.38 5.54 3.53
CA ILE A 195 -6.09 5.61 4.19
C ILE A 195 -5.81 4.24 4.79
N GLY A 196 -4.73 3.59 4.37
CA GLY A 196 -4.29 2.30 4.90
C GLY A 196 -3.67 2.41 6.28
N MET A 197 -3.49 1.27 6.95
CA MET A 197 -2.73 1.16 8.19
C MET A 197 -1.22 1.35 7.94
N ALA A 198 -0.46 1.49 9.04
CA ALA A 198 1.00 1.51 8.97
C ALA A 198 1.55 0.22 8.33
N ILE A 199 2.43 0.40 7.34
CA ILE A 199 3.09 -0.66 6.58
C ILE A 199 4.35 -1.10 7.34
N GLY A 200 4.47 -2.41 7.58
CA GLY A 200 5.61 -3.01 8.28
C GLY A 200 6.95 -2.67 7.64
N LYS A 201 8.02 -2.69 8.45
CA LYS A 201 9.40 -2.43 8.00
C LYS A 201 10.12 -3.66 7.47
N ASN A 202 9.61 -4.87 7.75
CA ASN A 202 10.23 -6.12 7.31
C ASN A 202 10.01 -6.32 5.78
N PRO A 203 11.06 -6.27 4.94
CA PRO A 203 10.93 -6.45 3.49
C PRO A 203 10.57 -7.89 3.09
N HIS A 204 10.76 -8.87 3.98
CA HIS A 204 10.39 -10.27 3.78
C HIS A 204 8.97 -10.59 4.26
N SER A 205 8.23 -9.58 4.75
CA SER A 205 6.81 -9.75 5.04
C SER A 205 6.02 -9.87 3.74
N PHE A 206 5.41 -11.04 3.51
CA PHE A 206 4.45 -11.26 2.43
C PHE A 206 3.05 -10.70 2.76
N GLU A 207 2.92 -9.85 3.77
CA GLU A 207 1.66 -9.17 4.09
C GLU A 207 1.21 -8.27 2.92
N PRO A 208 -0.04 -8.39 2.45
CA PRO A 208 -0.58 -7.47 1.45
C PRO A 208 -0.72 -6.06 2.03
N LEU A 209 -0.65 -5.04 1.16
CA LEU A 209 -0.82 -3.64 1.58
C LEU A 209 -2.11 -3.45 2.40
N PRO A 210 -2.03 -2.92 3.64
CA PRO A 210 -3.13 -2.95 4.58
C PRO A 210 -4.10 -1.78 4.35
N TRP A 211 -4.90 -1.86 3.27
CA TRP A 211 -5.89 -0.83 2.89
C TRP A 211 -7.03 -0.60 3.91
N LYS A 212 -7.15 -1.45 4.95
CA LYS A 212 -8.21 -1.42 5.97
C LYS A 212 -7.86 -0.48 7.13
N GLY A 213 -7.64 0.79 6.86
CA GLY A 213 -7.47 1.83 7.88
C GLY A 213 -8.72 2.68 8.04
N LEU A 214 -8.69 3.92 7.55
CA LEU A 214 -9.79 4.89 7.57
C LEU A 214 -10.35 5.11 6.15
N THR A 215 -11.63 5.46 6.03
CA THR A 215 -12.24 5.95 4.79
C THR A 215 -13.05 7.20 5.09
N VAL A 216 -12.76 8.31 4.40
CA VAL A 216 -13.49 9.58 4.53
C VAL A 216 -14.06 10.03 3.19
N PHE A 217 -15.05 10.93 3.21
CA PHE A 217 -15.77 11.37 2.00
C PHE A 217 -15.77 12.91 1.86
N PRO A 218 -14.66 13.53 1.37
CA PRO A 218 -14.44 14.98 1.48
C PRO A 218 -15.41 15.88 0.69
N SER A 219 -16.34 15.31 -0.08
CA SER A 219 -17.38 16.01 -0.85
C SER A 219 -18.82 15.77 -0.36
N SER A 220 -19.02 14.96 0.69
CA SER A 220 -20.36 14.60 1.20
C SER A 220 -20.44 14.43 2.72
N GLN A 221 -19.31 14.31 3.41
CA GLN A 221 -19.22 14.27 4.86
C GLN A 221 -19.05 15.70 5.41
N PRO A 222 -19.68 16.04 6.56
CA PRO A 222 -19.39 17.27 7.30
C PRO A 222 -17.89 17.42 7.62
N PHE A 223 -17.36 18.63 7.50
CA PHE A 223 -15.92 18.87 7.69
C PHE A 223 -15.43 18.49 9.09
N GLU A 224 -16.19 18.82 10.14
CA GLU A 224 -15.77 18.61 11.53
C GLU A 224 -15.77 17.12 11.91
N GLU A 225 -16.72 16.34 11.37
CA GLU A 225 -16.75 14.89 11.52
C GLU A 225 -15.51 14.25 10.86
N MET A 226 -15.24 14.60 9.60
CA MET A 226 -14.06 14.15 8.85
C MET A 226 -12.76 14.55 9.57
N ARG A 227 -12.69 15.77 10.11
CA ARG A 227 -11.56 16.26 10.90
C ARG A 227 -11.34 15.38 12.13
N SER A 228 -12.39 15.12 12.90
CA SER A 228 -12.33 14.29 14.11
C SER A 228 -11.84 12.86 13.81
N GLU A 229 -12.30 12.26 12.71
CA GLU A 229 -11.82 10.94 12.25
C GLU A 229 -10.34 10.98 11.84
N LEU A 230 -9.94 11.97 11.04
CA LEU A 230 -8.55 12.13 10.60
C LEU A 230 -7.61 12.40 11.79
N GLU A 231 -8.03 13.14 12.81
CA GLU A 231 -7.25 13.35 14.05
C GLU A 231 -7.09 12.05 14.85
N LYS A 232 -8.18 11.29 15.04
CA LYS A 232 -8.14 9.97 15.72
C LYS A 232 -7.21 9.00 14.97
N PHE A 233 -7.32 8.94 13.65
CA PHE A 233 -6.46 8.07 12.83
C PHE A 233 -5.00 8.56 12.78
N SER A 234 -4.77 9.87 12.77
CA SER A 234 -3.42 10.45 12.86
C SER A 234 -2.70 9.93 14.10
N LYS A 235 -3.36 9.88 15.26
CA LYS A 235 -2.80 9.31 16.51
C LYS A 235 -2.37 7.84 16.34
N LEU A 236 -3.18 7.01 15.68
CA LEU A 236 -2.81 5.60 15.39
C LEU A 236 -1.55 5.50 14.53
N VAL A 237 -1.41 6.37 13.52
CA VAL A 237 -0.20 6.44 12.68
C VAL A 237 1.02 6.88 13.49
N ARG A 238 0.88 7.85 14.43
CA ARG A 238 2.01 8.30 15.27
C ARG A 238 2.60 7.17 16.12
N HIS A 239 1.76 6.27 16.63
CA HIS A 239 2.18 5.13 17.44
C HIS A 239 2.64 3.92 16.59
N GLY A 240 2.71 4.05 15.26
CA GLY A 240 3.14 2.95 14.37
C GLY A 240 2.22 1.73 14.42
N ALA A 241 0.95 1.91 14.81
CA ALA A 241 0.02 0.80 15.01
C ALA A 241 -0.21 0.05 13.69
N SER A 242 0.37 -1.15 13.58
CA SER A 242 0.21 -2.00 12.39
C SER A 242 -1.11 -2.78 12.45
N PHE A 243 -1.55 -3.25 11.28
CA PHE A 243 -2.70 -4.14 11.17
C PHE A 243 -2.49 -5.47 11.94
N SER A 244 -1.26 -6.00 11.94
CA SER A 244 -0.87 -7.18 12.72
C SER A 244 -0.96 -6.95 14.23
N HIS A 245 -0.57 -5.76 14.72
CA HIS A 245 -0.71 -5.40 16.13
C HIS A 245 -2.19 -5.25 16.54
N GLN A 246 -3.04 -4.70 15.66
CA GLN A 246 -4.49 -4.64 15.90
C GLN A 246 -5.16 -6.03 15.93
N GLN A 247 -4.80 -6.95 15.03
CA GLN A 247 -5.33 -8.32 15.09
C GLN A 247 -4.94 -9.03 16.38
N GLN A 248 -3.68 -8.92 16.81
CA GLN A 248 -3.21 -9.51 18.06
C GLN A 248 -3.92 -8.89 19.27
N ALA A 249 -4.13 -7.57 19.29
CA ALA A 249 -4.87 -6.88 20.35
C ALA A 249 -6.36 -7.28 20.39
N ALA A 250 -7.01 -7.42 19.24
CA ALA A 250 -8.40 -7.89 19.15
C ALA A 250 -8.53 -9.34 19.65
N ALA A 251 -7.70 -10.26 19.14
CA ALA A 251 -7.67 -11.66 19.56
C ALA A 251 -7.20 -11.87 21.02
N ARG A 252 -6.64 -10.85 21.67
CA ARG A 252 -6.35 -10.82 23.12
C ARG A 252 -7.52 -10.26 23.93
N ARG A 253 -8.30 -9.31 23.39
CA ARG A 253 -9.56 -8.83 23.98
C ARG A 253 -10.67 -9.88 23.95
N GLU A 254 -10.79 -10.66 22.88
CA GLU A 254 -11.75 -11.77 22.79
C GLU A 254 -11.40 -12.95 23.73
N ARG A 255 -10.14 -13.06 24.15
CA ARG A 255 -9.68 -14.06 25.13
C ARG A 255 -9.79 -13.62 26.59
N LEU A 256 -10.25 -12.40 26.87
CA LEU A 256 -10.55 -11.95 28.23
C LEU A 256 -12.05 -12.23 28.51
N PRO A 257 -12.39 -13.09 29.48
CA PRO A 257 -13.79 -13.41 29.76
C PRO A 257 -14.56 -12.19 30.25
N ARG A 258 -15.70 -11.90 29.62
CA ARG A 258 -16.61 -10.79 29.97
C ARG A 258 -17.47 -11.07 31.21
N SER A 259 -16.86 -11.42 32.34
CA SER A 259 -17.51 -11.32 33.65
C SER A 259 -16.52 -11.61 34.79
N ALA A 260 -16.08 -10.55 35.46
CA ALA A 260 -15.65 -10.62 36.86
C ALA A 260 -16.11 -9.32 37.51
N SER A 261 -17.41 -9.26 37.86
CA SER A 261 -17.96 -8.19 38.67
C SER A 261 -17.23 -8.21 40.01
N LEU A 262 -16.45 -7.17 40.31
CA LEU A 262 -15.76 -7.04 41.59
C LEU A 262 -16.80 -6.90 42.71
N PRO A 263 -16.82 -7.78 43.72
CA PRO A 263 -17.50 -7.49 44.97
C PRO A 263 -16.69 -6.42 45.70
N ALA A 264 -17.30 -5.28 46.00
CA ALA A 264 -16.73 -4.36 46.96
C ALA A 264 -16.88 -4.97 48.36
N LEU A 265 -15.78 -5.23 49.08
CA LEU A 265 -15.78 -5.47 50.52
C LEU A 265 -14.41 -5.14 51.14
N SER A 266 -14.50 -4.29 52.15
CA SER A 266 -13.56 -3.91 53.20
C SER A 266 -12.36 -4.82 53.56
N GLN A 267 -11.23 -4.18 53.86
CA GLN A 267 -10.19 -4.64 54.81
C GLN A 267 -10.82 -5.05 56.17
N PRO A 268 -10.25 -5.97 57.00
CA PRO A 268 -8.86 -5.87 57.49
C PRO A 268 -8.08 -7.17 57.85
N ALA A 269 -6.78 -6.96 58.14
CA ALA A 269 -5.88 -7.63 59.11
C ALA A 269 -5.70 -9.18 59.17
N SER A 270 -4.41 -9.59 59.14
CA SER A 270 -3.88 -10.91 59.55
C SER A 270 -3.92 -11.11 61.09
N PRO A 271 -3.87 -12.34 61.67
CA PRO A 271 -2.59 -13.08 61.77
C PRO A 271 -2.60 -14.65 61.87
N GLN A 272 -1.44 -15.25 61.51
CA GLN A 272 -0.75 -16.46 62.05
C GLN A 272 -1.38 -17.89 62.17
N ARG A 273 -0.58 -18.88 61.70
CA ARG A 273 -0.36 -20.31 62.13
C ARG A 273 -1.61 -21.20 62.44
N SER A 274 -1.73 -22.44 61.92
CA SER A 274 -0.86 -23.60 62.22
C SER A 274 -1.12 -24.82 61.30
N ALA A 275 -0.30 -25.87 61.44
CA ALA A 275 -0.12 -27.05 60.60
C ALA A 275 -1.23 -28.15 60.57
N GLN A 276 -0.95 -29.19 59.75
CA GLN A 276 -1.40 -30.61 59.76
C GLN A 276 -2.42 -31.13 58.70
N GLU A 277 -1.86 -31.95 57.80
CA GLU A 277 -2.46 -33.15 57.13
C GLU A 277 -2.47 -34.38 58.09
N PRO A 278 -2.92 -35.61 57.72
CA PRO A 278 -3.52 -36.12 56.46
C PRO A 278 -4.80 -36.99 56.65
N ALA A 279 -5.43 -37.50 55.55
CA ALA A 279 -5.61 -38.95 55.28
C ALA A 279 -6.72 -39.34 54.25
N GLN A 280 -6.29 -40.06 53.21
CA GLN A 280 -6.87 -41.30 52.60
C GLN A 280 -8.38 -41.52 52.38
N HIS A 281 -8.79 -41.67 51.10
CA HIS A 281 -9.31 -42.91 50.46
C HIS A 281 -9.93 -42.57 49.07
N ARG A 282 -10.15 -43.45 48.08
CA ARG A 282 -9.54 -44.67 47.50
C ARG A 282 -10.57 -45.22 46.49
N GLY A 283 -10.17 -45.49 45.24
CA GLY A 283 -11.00 -46.15 44.22
C GLY A 283 -11.47 -45.21 43.08
N ARG A 284 -11.69 -45.67 41.84
CA ARG A 284 -11.61 -47.05 41.29
C ARG A 284 -11.26 -47.00 39.79
N GLN A 285 -10.74 -48.10 39.23
CA GLN A 285 -10.31 -48.22 37.83
C GLN A 285 -11.47 -48.43 36.84
N GLN A 286 -11.29 -47.99 35.58
CA GLN A 286 -11.48 -48.75 34.31
C GLN A 286 -11.04 -47.84 33.15
N GLN A 287 -9.92 -48.09 32.45
CA GLN A 287 -9.76 -49.01 31.32
C GLN A 287 -10.76 -48.85 30.17
N GLN A 288 -10.30 -48.22 29.07
CA GLN A 288 -10.42 -48.78 27.73
C GLN A 288 -9.31 -48.23 26.83
N GLN A 289 -8.43 -49.12 26.36
CA GLN A 289 -7.62 -48.90 25.17
C GLN A 289 -8.34 -49.54 23.98
N GLN A 290 -8.38 -48.85 22.85
CA GLN A 290 -8.29 -49.53 21.55
C GLN A 290 -7.57 -48.62 20.56
N GLN A 291 -6.58 -49.21 19.89
CA GLN A 291 -5.83 -48.57 18.81
C GLN A 291 -6.66 -48.64 17.52
N GLN A 292 -6.55 -47.62 16.66
CA GLN A 292 -6.18 -47.88 15.27
C GLN A 292 -5.70 -46.62 14.54
N SER A 293 -4.70 -46.84 13.69
CA SER A 293 -4.05 -45.85 12.83
C SER A 293 -4.81 -45.65 11.52
N ALA A 294 -5.07 -44.41 11.12
CA ALA A 294 -5.42 -44.08 9.74
C ALA A 294 -4.95 -42.66 9.36
N THR A 295 -3.99 -42.59 8.45
CA THR A 295 -3.55 -41.35 7.80
C THR A 295 -4.58 -40.88 6.77
N PRO A 296 -4.91 -39.59 6.67
CA PRO A 296 -5.46 -39.04 5.44
C PRO A 296 -4.50 -38.03 4.82
N GLN A 297 -3.96 -38.37 3.64
CA GLN A 297 -3.37 -37.37 2.75
C GLN A 297 -4.43 -36.31 2.43
N LYS A 298 -4.22 -35.06 2.85
CA LYS A 298 -4.98 -33.92 2.32
C LYS A 298 -4.25 -33.34 1.12
N SER A 299 -4.95 -33.34 0.00
CA SER A 299 -4.48 -32.90 -1.31
C SER A 299 -3.84 -31.52 -1.26
N LEU A 300 -2.66 -31.40 -1.87
CA LEU A 300 -1.96 -30.14 -2.06
C LEU A 300 -2.66 -29.31 -3.15
N LEU A 301 -3.78 -28.68 -2.80
CA LEU A 301 -4.44 -27.73 -3.70
C LEU A 301 -3.57 -26.47 -3.80
N MET A 302 -2.74 -26.42 -4.86
CA MET A 302 -1.85 -25.30 -5.18
C MET A 302 -2.63 -23.97 -5.20
N ARG A 303 -2.52 -23.23 -4.10
CA ARG A 303 -3.13 -21.90 -3.95
C ARG A 303 -2.39 -20.94 -4.89
N LYS A 304 -3.04 -20.56 -6.01
CA LYS A 304 -2.47 -19.69 -7.05
C LYS A 304 -1.72 -18.51 -6.41
N LYS A 305 -0.43 -18.37 -6.71
CA LYS A 305 0.39 -17.25 -6.25
C LYS A 305 -0.22 -15.94 -6.75
N SER A 306 -0.59 -15.06 -5.82
CA SER A 306 -1.01 -13.69 -6.13
C SER A 306 0.23 -12.86 -6.49
N GLY A 307 0.74 -13.02 -7.72
CA GLY A 307 1.81 -12.18 -8.25
C GLY A 307 1.34 -10.73 -8.38
N TYR A 308 2.20 -9.79 -8.00
CA TYR A 308 1.97 -8.37 -8.29
C TYR A 308 2.11 -8.15 -9.80
N LEU A 309 1.01 -7.71 -10.43
CA LEU A 309 0.95 -7.46 -11.86
C LEU A 309 1.59 -6.11 -12.19
N LEU A 310 2.58 -6.12 -13.09
CA LEU A 310 3.15 -4.90 -13.66
C LEU A 310 2.31 -4.42 -14.86
N ARG A 311 1.99 -3.13 -14.88
CA ARG A 311 1.17 -2.52 -15.92
C ARG A 311 2.02 -1.99 -17.06
N ILE A 312 1.51 -2.18 -18.28
CA ILE A 312 2.00 -1.53 -19.51
C ILE A 312 1.16 -0.28 -19.72
#